data_AF-A0A318KY91-F1
#
_entry.id   AF-A0A318KY91-F1
#
_cell.length_a   1.000
_cell.length_b   1.000
_cell.length_c   1.000
_cell.angle_alpha   90.00
_cell.angle_beta   90.00
_cell.angle_gamma   90.00
#
_symmetry.space_group_name_H-M   'P 1'
#
loop_
_entity.id
_entity.type
_entity.pdbx_description
1 polymer ?
#
loop_
_entity_poly.entity_id
_entity_poly.type
_entity_poly.pdbx_seq_one_letter_code
_entity_poly.pdbx_strand_id
1 'polypeptide(L)'
;MEYDYKYDLRETVSDLFKCLVYSYLLSFLLLILRTFIASLLPLPAAMTEQLEPMLEYLDLGIPLLYLFIRLGRNYSFDTKSCFKRVAIKGRELLSLCCLDAGLVLLVILIISCITVVVIMYIPEVGEIFENVSPTNDLPAEILTAVVLAPIFEEIVFRGIMLNLLKPHGTRFAILLVSFLFAIGHPGPFGMLSAFIGSILMCHIVLYYQSIWPTIGIHVLHNALGYFPDALFVVLFLAILCFFLYFLIKGDYKKYFKLPMVPNDPNCWASLVSPGKIILVLLLMISSLVVG
;
A
#
# COMPACT_ATOMS: atom_id res chain seq x y z
N MET A 1 -31.39 -3.19 -13.86
CA MET A 1 -30.38 -4.25 -14.10
C MET A 1 -30.02 -4.79 -12.73
N GLU A 2 -30.57 -5.95 -12.37
CA GLU A 2 -30.09 -6.71 -11.22
C GLU A 2 -28.64 -7.10 -11.52
N TYR A 3 -27.71 -6.66 -10.67
CA TYR A 3 -26.38 -7.22 -10.68
C TYR A 3 -26.49 -8.59 -10.03
N ASP A 4 -26.37 -9.64 -10.84
CA ASP A 4 -26.28 -11.01 -10.34
C ASP A 4 -24.89 -11.14 -9.67
N TYR A 5 -24.83 -10.79 -8.38
CA TYR A 5 -23.62 -10.92 -7.59
C TYR A 5 -23.33 -12.39 -7.46
N LYS A 6 -22.34 -12.88 -8.21
CA LYS A 6 -21.95 -14.30 -8.19
C LYS A 6 -21.62 -14.83 -6.78
N TYR A 7 -21.31 -13.94 -5.83
CA TYR A 7 -20.94 -14.25 -4.45
C TYR A 7 -21.58 -13.27 -3.45
N ASP A 8 -21.76 -13.69 -2.20
CA ASP A 8 -22.31 -12.86 -1.13
C ASP A 8 -21.28 -11.86 -0.57
N LEU A 9 -21.71 -10.62 -0.34
CA LEU A 9 -20.85 -9.55 0.19
C LEU A 9 -20.29 -9.87 1.57
N ARG A 10 -21.13 -10.39 2.49
CA ARG A 10 -20.70 -10.64 3.88
C ARG A 10 -19.69 -11.78 3.92
N GLU A 11 -19.89 -12.81 3.11
CA GLU A 11 -18.94 -13.90 2.95
C GLU A 11 -17.61 -13.39 2.38
N THR A 12 -17.66 -12.63 1.28
CA THR A 12 -16.48 -12.03 0.64
C THR A 12 -15.64 -11.21 1.63
N VAL A 13 -16.29 -10.32 2.38
CA VAL A 13 -15.64 -9.47 3.38
C VAL A 13 -15.11 -10.30 4.56
N SER A 14 -15.87 -11.30 5.02
CA SER A 14 -15.43 -12.19 6.10
C SER A 14 -14.16 -12.95 5.71
N ASP A 15 -14.13 -13.55 4.51
CA ASP A 15 -12.99 -14.32 4.04
C ASP A 15 -11.76 -13.47 3.76
N LEU A 16 -11.94 -12.24 3.28
CA LEU A 16 -10.86 -11.26 3.16
C LEU A 16 -10.20 -11.00 4.52
N PHE A 17 -11.00 -10.73 5.56
CA PHE A 17 -10.47 -10.45 6.90
C PHE A 17 -9.85 -11.69 7.54
N LYS A 18 -10.41 -12.89 7.30
CA LYS A 18 -9.77 -14.16 7.70
C LYS A 18 -8.41 -14.34 7.04
N CYS A 19 -8.29 -14.01 5.75
CA CYS A 19 -7.00 -14.08 5.04
C CYS A 19 -5.98 -13.15 5.68
N LEU A 20 -6.35 -11.92 6.04
CA LEU A 20 -5.47 -11.02 6.79
C LEU A 20 -5.03 -11.67 8.12
N VAL A 21 -5.97 -12.10 8.97
CA VAL A 21 -5.65 -12.74 10.26
C VAL A 21 -4.73 -13.94 10.11
N TYR A 22 -5.04 -14.86 9.19
CA TYR A 22 -4.25 -16.06 8.96
C TYR A 22 -2.86 -15.74 8.38
N SER A 23 -2.74 -14.67 7.59
CA SER A 23 -1.43 -14.21 7.11
C SER A 23 -0.56 -13.77 8.27
N TYR A 24 -1.08 -12.95 9.18
CA TYR A 24 -0.34 -12.52 10.38
C TYR A 24 0.01 -13.67 11.31
N LEU A 25 -0.92 -14.60 11.56
CA LEU A 25 -0.65 -15.77 12.39
C LEU A 25 0.44 -16.67 11.78
N LEU A 26 0.39 -16.90 10.47
CA LEU A 26 1.43 -17.66 9.78
C LEU A 26 2.77 -16.94 9.80
N SER A 27 2.79 -15.61 9.59
CA SER A 27 4.00 -14.78 9.67
C SER A 27 4.63 -14.86 11.06
N PHE A 28 3.81 -14.82 12.12
CA PHE A 28 4.28 -14.96 13.50
C PHE A 28 4.87 -16.35 13.78
N LEU A 29 4.25 -17.41 13.25
CA LEU A 29 4.81 -18.77 13.35
C LEU A 29 6.13 -18.91 12.61
N LEU A 30 6.26 -18.29 11.43
CA LEU A 30 7.51 -18.25 10.67
C LEU A 30 8.60 -17.50 11.44
N LEU A 31 8.27 -16.37 12.08
CA LEU A 31 9.18 -15.63 12.94
C LEU A 31 9.69 -16.47 14.12
N ILE A 32 8.79 -17.19 14.82
CA ILE A 32 9.18 -18.10 15.91
C ILE A 32 10.13 -19.19 15.39
N LEU A 33 9.76 -19.83 14.27
CA LEU A 33 10.57 -20.88 13.66
C LEU A 33 11.96 -20.35 13.26
N ARG A 34 12.02 -19.17 12.64
CA ARG A 34 13.25 -18.49 12.25
C ARG A 34 14.13 -18.21 13.45
N THR A 35 13.55 -17.65 14.52
CA THR A 35 14.27 -17.33 15.76
C THR A 35 14.84 -18.59 16.42
N PHE A 36 14.05 -19.67 16.43
CA PHE A 36 14.51 -20.97 16.92
C PHE A 36 15.66 -21.53 16.08
N ILE A 37 15.55 -21.51 14.75
CA ILE A 37 16.64 -21.96 13.86
C ILE A 37 17.90 -21.11 14.08
N ALA A 38 17.77 -19.79 14.16
CA ALA A 38 18.89 -18.88 14.41
C ALA A 38 19.60 -19.17 15.75
N SER A 39 18.86 -19.60 16.77
CA SER A 39 19.44 -20.04 18.06
C SER A 39 20.24 -21.35 17.96
N LEU A 40 19.91 -22.22 17.00
CA LEU A 40 20.61 -23.50 16.79
C LEU A 40 21.80 -23.35 15.84
N LEU A 41 21.70 -22.43 14.87
CA LEU A 41 22.67 -22.19 13.80
C LEU A 41 22.98 -20.69 13.70
N PRO A 42 23.74 -20.13 14.66
CA PRO A 42 24.07 -18.72 14.64
C PRO A 42 24.92 -18.37 13.41
N LEU A 43 24.45 -17.40 12.63
CA LEU A 43 25.19 -16.85 11.50
C LEU A 43 26.12 -15.71 11.96
N PRO A 44 27.20 -15.42 11.21
CA PRO A 44 28.01 -14.23 11.45
C PRO A 44 27.15 -12.96 11.41
N ALA A 45 27.40 -12.01 12.30
CA ALA A 45 26.59 -10.79 12.45
C ALA A 45 26.38 -10.02 11.13
N ALA A 46 27.43 -9.90 10.30
CA ALA A 46 27.35 -9.25 8.99
C ALA A 46 26.40 -9.95 8.00
N MET A 47 26.22 -11.27 8.11
CA MET A 47 25.25 -12.00 7.30
C MET A 47 23.83 -11.81 7.84
N THR A 48 23.67 -11.85 9.16
CA THR A 48 22.37 -11.62 9.83
C THR A 48 21.82 -10.23 9.51
N GLU A 49 22.65 -9.20 9.58
CA GLU A 49 22.29 -7.81 9.27
C GLU A 49 21.75 -7.65 7.83
N GLN A 50 22.28 -8.39 6.86
CA GLN A 50 21.80 -8.36 5.47
C GLN A 50 20.55 -9.21 5.23
N LEU A 51 20.40 -10.33 5.96
CA LEU A 51 19.34 -11.30 5.73
C LEU A 51 18.06 -11.00 6.49
N GLU A 52 18.15 -10.51 7.72
CA GLU A 52 16.98 -10.29 8.59
C GLU A 52 15.91 -9.40 7.92
N PRO A 53 16.24 -8.23 7.33
CA PRO A 53 15.22 -7.40 6.70
C PRO A 53 14.54 -8.13 5.54
N MET A 54 15.30 -8.87 4.72
CA MET A 54 14.74 -9.66 3.63
C MET A 54 13.79 -10.75 4.14
N LEU A 55 14.18 -11.43 5.21
CA LEU A 55 13.37 -12.49 5.82
C LEU A 55 12.10 -11.93 6.44
N GLU A 56 12.13 -10.77 7.09
CA GLU A 56 10.94 -10.11 7.63
C GLU A 56 9.91 -9.79 6.54
N TYR A 57 10.35 -9.21 5.41
CA TYR A 57 9.46 -8.95 4.28
C TYR A 57 8.88 -10.23 3.68
N LEU A 58 9.67 -11.30 3.58
CA LEU A 58 9.22 -12.58 3.01
C LEU A 58 8.28 -13.33 3.96
N ASP A 59 8.52 -13.26 5.27
CA ASP A 59 7.72 -13.91 6.31
C ASP A 59 6.29 -13.36 6.35
N LEU A 60 6.09 -12.08 6.02
CA LEU A 60 4.75 -11.51 5.84
C LEU A 60 4.24 -11.65 4.41
N GLY A 61 5.08 -11.31 3.43
CA GLY A 61 4.71 -11.22 2.02
C GLY A 61 4.27 -12.54 1.41
N ILE A 62 4.97 -13.64 1.70
CA ILE A 62 4.67 -14.96 1.13
C ILE A 62 3.34 -15.52 1.66
N PRO A 63 3.09 -15.60 2.99
CA PRO A 63 1.80 -16.01 3.53
C PRO A 63 0.64 -15.21 2.96
N LEU A 64 0.79 -13.89 2.91
CA LEU A 64 -0.23 -12.98 2.46
C LEU A 64 -0.53 -13.19 0.97
N LEU A 65 0.49 -13.25 0.12
CA LEU A 65 0.34 -13.55 -1.30
C LEU A 65 -0.32 -14.92 -1.53
N TYR A 66 0.14 -15.96 -0.84
CA TYR A 66 -0.40 -17.32 -0.98
C TYR A 66 -1.89 -17.39 -0.60
N LEU A 67 -2.27 -16.85 0.55
CA LEU A 67 -3.65 -16.90 1.05
C LEU A 67 -4.58 -16.07 0.18
N PHE A 68 -4.16 -14.90 -0.29
CA PHE A 68 -4.97 -14.08 -1.19
C PHE A 68 -5.11 -14.70 -2.58
N ILE A 69 -4.06 -15.33 -3.13
CA ILE A 69 -4.20 -16.09 -4.39
C ILE A 69 -5.22 -17.23 -4.22
N ARG A 70 -5.18 -17.95 -3.10
CA ARG A 70 -6.16 -18.98 -2.78
C ARG A 70 -7.57 -18.41 -2.65
N LEU A 71 -7.73 -17.27 -1.98
CA LEU A 71 -8.98 -16.56 -1.87
C LEU A 71 -9.54 -16.19 -3.25
N GLY A 72 -8.73 -15.58 -4.12
CA GLY A 72 -9.13 -15.26 -5.48
C GLY A 72 -9.66 -16.48 -6.23
N ARG A 73 -8.95 -17.61 -6.15
CA ARG A 73 -9.38 -18.88 -6.77
C ARG A 73 -10.73 -19.38 -6.25
N ASN A 74 -11.00 -19.25 -4.95
CA ASN A 74 -12.29 -19.64 -4.36
C ASN A 74 -13.46 -18.85 -4.96
N TYR A 75 -13.22 -17.59 -5.32
CA TYR A 75 -14.19 -16.70 -5.97
C TYR A 75 -14.10 -16.75 -7.51
N SER A 76 -13.52 -17.83 -8.07
CA SER A 76 -13.30 -18.02 -9.52
C SER A 76 -12.55 -16.86 -10.20
N PHE A 77 -11.72 -16.13 -9.45
CA PHE A 77 -10.93 -15.04 -9.97
C PHE A 77 -9.59 -15.57 -10.51
N ASP A 78 -9.35 -15.35 -11.80
CA ASP A 78 -8.05 -15.64 -12.42
C ASP A 78 -7.05 -14.52 -12.12
N THR A 79 -6.13 -14.74 -11.20
CA THR A 79 -5.09 -13.77 -10.83
C THR A 79 -4.16 -13.42 -11.98
N LYS A 80 -4.01 -14.28 -13.00
CA LYS A 80 -3.20 -13.98 -14.18
C LYS A 80 -3.81 -12.87 -15.02
N SER A 81 -5.14 -12.72 -14.99
CA SER A 81 -5.84 -11.64 -15.70
C SER A 81 -5.41 -10.24 -15.25
N CYS A 82 -4.96 -10.09 -14.00
CA CYS A 82 -4.41 -8.84 -13.47
C CYS A 82 -3.14 -8.37 -14.18
N PHE A 83 -2.37 -9.31 -14.75
CA PHE A 83 -1.08 -9.04 -15.41
C PHE A 83 -1.23 -8.81 -16.91
N LYS A 84 -2.44 -8.49 -17.37
CA LYS A 84 -2.70 -8.14 -18.76
C LYS A 84 -1.75 -7.02 -19.20
N ARG A 85 -0.98 -7.26 -20.26
CA ARG A 85 -0.11 -6.22 -20.82
C ARG A 85 -0.96 -5.10 -21.41
N VAL A 86 -0.58 -3.86 -21.11
CA VAL A 86 -1.23 -2.66 -21.62
C VAL A 86 -0.18 -1.75 -22.23
N ALA A 87 -0.51 -1.15 -23.37
CA ALA A 87 0.34 -0.14 -23.99
C ALA A 87 0.03 1.22 -23.34
N ILE A 88 1.00 1.80 -22.64
CA ILE A 88 0.91 3.13 -22.06
C ILE A 88 1.94 4.03 -22.74
N LYS A 89 1.51 5.23 -23.15
CA LYS A 89 2.45 6.20 -23.72
C LYS A 89 3.40 6.70 -22.64
N GLY A 90 4.69 6.86 -22.94
CA GLY A 90 5.67 7.32 -21.93
C GLY A 90 5.28 8.62 -21.23
N ARG A 91 4.72 9.59 -21.97
CA ARG A 91 4.16 10.83 -21.41
C ARG A 91 3.02 10.60 -20.41
N GLU A 92 2.20 9.60 -20.65
CA GLU A 92 1.06 9.25 -19.81
C GLU A 92 1.52 8.56 -18.53
N LEU A 93 2.48 7.64 -18.63
CA LEU A 93 3.11 7.04 -17.44
C LEU A 93 3.82 8.10 -16.60
N LEU A 94 4.63 8.97 -17.23
CA LEU A 94 5.29 10.09 -16.55
C LEU A 94 4.28 11.00 -15.84
N SER A 95 3.19 11.34 -16.53
CA SER A 95 2.07 12.10 -15.95
C SER A 95 1.53 11.44 -14.68
N LEU A 96 1.32 10.13 -14.69
CA LEU A 96 0.81 9.40 -13.54
C LEU A 96 1.82 9.37 -12.39
N CYS A 97 3.11 9.13 -12.68
CA CYS A 97 4.19 9.19 -11.68
C CYS A 97 4.30 10.56 -11.03
N CYS A 98 4.27 11.65 -11.81
CA CYS A 98 4.32 13.01 -11.27
C CYS A 98 3.07 13.36 -10.46
N LEU A 99 1.90 12.85 -10.86
CA LEU A 99 0.66 13.06 -10.11
C LEU A 99 0.68 12.35 -8.75
N ASP A 100 1.14 11.10 -8.72
CA ASP A 100 1.30 10.33 -7.50
C ASP A 100 2.34 10.96 -6.57
N ALA A 101 3.57 11.13 -7.06
CA ALA A 101 4.66 11.70 -6.26
C ALA A 101 4.34 13.13 -5.79
N GLY A 102 3.79 13.98 -6.66
CA GLY A 102 3.43 15.35 -6.28
C GLY A 102 2.30 15.43 -5.25
N LEU A 103 1.33 14.50 -5.29
CA LEU A 103 0.26 14.43 -4.31
C LEU A 103 0.80 14.01 -2.93
N VAL A 104 1.70 13.03 -2.90
CA VAL A 104 2.38 12.62 -1.67
C VAL A 104 3.27 13.73 -1.12
N LEU A 105 4.06 14.41 -1.96
CA LEU A 105 4.88 15.55 -1.54
C LEU A 105 4.03 16.71 -1.00
N LEU A 106 2.86 16.96 -1.58
CA LEU A 106 1.93 17.96 -1.05
C LEU A 106 1.41 17.57 0.34
N VAL A 107 1.06 16.30 0.55
CA VAL A 107 0.62 15.79 1.87
C VAL A 107 1.74 15.93 2.89
N ILE A 108 2.97 15.53 2.54
CA ILE A 108 4.16 15.68 3.39
C ILE A 108 4.39 17.16 3.71
N LEU A 109 4.34 18.07 2.74
CA LEU A 109 4.52 19.50 2.96
C LEU A 109 3.49 20.07 3.95
N ILE A 110 2.20 19.73 3.77
CA ILE A 110 1.13 20.16 4.66
C ILE A 110 1.39 19.66 6.08
N ILE A 111 1.77 18.39 6.22
CA ILE A 111 2.11 17.76 7.49
C ILE A 111 3.30 18.47 8.13
N SER A 112 4.40 18.69 7.40
CA SER A 112 5.59 19.38 7.91
C SER A 112 5.24 20.79 8.40
N CYS A 113 4.40 21.53 7.67
CA CYS A 113 3.93 22.84 8.13
C CYS A 113 3.13 22.73 9.43
N ILE A 114 2.22 21.76 9.56
CA ILE A 114 1.46 21.53 10.79
C ILE A 114 2.41 21.16 11.94
N THR A 115 3.36 20.25 11.71
CA THR A 115 4.34 19.83 12.71
C THR A 115 5.18 21.00 13.20
N VAL A 116 5.67 21.87 12.31
CA VAL A 116 6.41 23.08 12.71
C VAL A 116 5.56 24.00 13.59
N VAL A 117 4.29 24.19 13.24
CA VAL A 117 3.36 24.98 14.05
C VAL A 117 3.15 24.31 15.42
N VAL A 118 2.94 22.99 15.47
CA VAL A 118 2.77 22.26 16.73
C VAL A 118 4.00 22.39 17.62
N ILE A 119 5.21 22.18 17.07
CA ILE A 119 6.47 22.30 17.81
C ILE A 119 6.65 23.72 18.39
N MET A 120 6.18 24.75 17.68
CA MET A 120 6.22 26.14 18.18
C MET A 120 5.39 26.33 19.46
N TYR A 121 4.32 25.55 19.66
CA TYR A 121 3.45 25.63 20.83
C TYR A 121 3.66 24.51 21.86
N ILE A 122 4.24 23.39 21.45
CA ILE A 122 4.53 22.21 22.27
C ILE A 122 5.95 21.72 21.92
N PRO A 123 7.00 22.36 22.46
CA PRO A 123 8.39 22.05 22.11
C PRO A 123 8.81 20.60 22.38
N GLU A 124 8.18 19.93 23.34
CA GLU A 124 8.41 18.52 23.71
C GLU A 124 8.11 17.57 22.54
N VAL A 125 7.24 17.98 21.60
CA VAL A 125 6.99 17.23 20.36
C VAL A 125 8.23 17.22 19.47
N GLY A 126 9.03 18.28 19.47
CA GLY A 126 10.28 18.37 18.70
C GLY A 126 11.33 17.37 19.16
N GLU A 127 11.45 17.16 20.47
CA GLU A 127 12.39 16.18 21.06
C GLU A 127 12.07 14.74 20.63
N ILE A 128 10.80 14.42 20.34
CA ILE A 128 10.40 13.10 19.83
C ILE A 128 10.95 12.89 18.40
N PHE A 129 10.97 13.93 17.58
CA PHE A 129 11.43 13.85 16.18
C PHE A 129 12.96 13.86 16.03
N GLU A 130 13.70 14.55 16.91
CA GLU A 130 15.17 14.58 16.86
C GLU A 130 15.82 13.22 17.18
N ASN A 131 15.11 12.33 17.88
CA ASN A 131 15.60 10.99 18.23
C ASN A 131 15.45 9.96 17.10
N VAL A 132 14.83 10.33 15.97
CA VAL A 132 14.72 9.46 14.79
C VAL A 132 16.03 9.54 14.01
N SER A 133 16.90 8.55 14.24
CA SER A 133 18.19 8.45 13.54
C SER A 133 17.96 8.11 12.06
N PRO A 134 18.69 8.74 11.12
CA PRO A 134 18.70 8.27 9.73
C PRO A 134 19.27 6.84 9.72
N THR A 135 18.47 5.88 9.25
CA THR A 135 18.94 4.52 9.03
C THR A 135 19.86 4.51 7.81
N ASN A 136 21.02 3.86 7.94
CA ASN A 136 21.85 3.56 6.79
C ASN A 136 21.24 2.34 6.10
N ASP A 137 20.28 2.57 5.19
CA ASP A 137 19.56 1.47 4.56
C ASP A 137 20.51 0.59 3.75
N LEU A 138 20.48 -0.71 4.03
CA LEU A 138 21.33 -1.70 3.35
C LEU A 138 20.82 -1.94 1.91
N PRO A 139 21.69 -2.25 0.94
CA PRO A 139 21.25 -2.53 -0.44
C PRO A 139 20.18 -3.62 -0.57
N ALA A 140 20.16 -4.58 0.36
CA ALA A 140 19.15 -5.64 0.44
C ALA A 140 17.76 -5.09 0.81
N GLU A 141 17.70 -4.12 1.72
CA GLU A 141 16.47 -3.43 2.14
C GLU A 141 15.89 -2.60 1.00
N ILE A 142 16.75 -1.96 0.22
CA ILE A 142 16.35 -1.21 -0.97
C ILE A 142 15.66 -2.16 -1.96
N LEU A 143 16.24 -3.32 -2.26
CA LEU A 143 15.62 -4.28 -3.19
C LEU A 143 14.25 -4.74 -2.71
N THR A 144 14.12 -5.06 -1.42
CA THR A 144 12.86 -5.57 -0.85
C THR A 144 11.80 -4.48 -0.80
N ALA A 145 12.12 -3.30 -0.26
CA ALA A 145 11.19 -2.20 -0.08
C ALA A 145 10.82 -1.50 -1.40
N VAL A 146 11.75 -1.39 -2.36
CA VAL A 146 11.52 -0.70 -3.64
C VAL A 146 10.87 -1.60 -4.67
N VAL A 147 11.14 -2.91 -4.66
CA VAL A 147 10.69 -3.81 -5.74
C VAL A 147 9.75 -4.90 -5.25
N LEU A 148 10.18 -5.73 -4.29
CA LEU A 148 9.41 -6.91 -3.90
C LEU A 148 8.12 -6.55 -3.17
N ALA A 149 8.17 -5.62 -2.22
CA ALA A 149 7.02 -5.16 -1.46
C ALA A 149 5.93 -4.56 -2.39
N PRO A 150 6.23 -3.58 -3.27
CA PRO A 150 5.27 -3.07 -4.23
C PRO A 150 4.62 -4.15 -5.12
N ILE A 151 5.39 -5.14 -5.57
CA ILE A 151 4.84 -6.23 -6.39
C ILE A 151 3.80 -7.04 -5.58
N PHE A 152 4.14 -7.44 -4.36
CA PHE A 152 3.24 -8.23 -3.52
C PHE A 152 1.99 -7.44 -3.13
N GLU A 153 2.17 -6.18 -2.76
CA GLU A 153 1.09 -5.27 -2.39
C GLU A 153 0.15 -5.01 -3.58
N GLU A 154 0.66 -4.72 -4.76
CA GLU A 154 -0.17 -4.50 -5.95
C GLU A 154 -0.99 -5.75 -6.33
N ILE A 155 -0.40 -6.94 -6.22
CA ILE A 155 -1.12 -8.20 -6.48
C ILE A 155 -2.28 -8.36 -5.50
N VAL A 156 -2.04 -8.13 -4.21
CA VAL A 156 -3.02 -8.40 -3.16
C VAL A 156 -4.10 -7.33 -3.15
N PHE A 157 -3.72 -6.06 -3.04
CA PHE A 157 -4.66 -4.97 -2.86
C PHE A 157 -5.40 -4.62 -4.16
N ARG A 158 -4.67 -4.47 -5.28
CA ARG A 158 -5.27 -4.00 -6.54
C ARG A 158 -5.64 -5.15 -7.46
N GLY A 159 -4.84 -6.21 -7.46
CA GLY A 159 -5.11 -7.43 -8.20
C GLY A 159 -6.30 -8.19 -7.62
N ILE A 160 -6.27 -8.54 -6.33
CA ILE A 160 -7.25 -9.46 -5.75
C ILE A 160 -8.35 -8.71 -5.00
N MET A 161 -8.03 -8.00 -3.92
CA MET A 161 -9.03 -7.36 -3.05
C MET A 161 -9.95 -6.41 -3.81
N LEU A 162 -9.39 -5.50 -4.62
CA LEU A 162 -10.16 -4.57 -5.43
C LEU A 162 -11.12 -5.29 -6.39
N ASN A 163 -10.68 -6.38 -7.03
CA ASN A 163 -11.51 -7.13 -7.96
C ASN A 163 -12.58 -7.99 -7.29
N LEU A 164 -12.36 -8.47 -6.06
CA LEU A 164 -13.36 -9.17 -5.26
C LEU A 164 -14.41 -8.21 -4.71
N LEU A 165 -14.03 -6.98 -4.35
CA LEU A 165 -14.93 -6.00 -3.74
C LEU A 165 -15.68 -5.14 -4.76
N LYS A 166 -15.09 -4.85 -5.93
CA LYS A 166 -15.71 -3.97 -6.94
C LYS A 166 -17.11 -4.39 -7.41
N PRO A 167 -17.49 -5.70 -7.47
CA PRO A 167 -18.84 -6.09 -7.82
C PRO A 167 -19.84 -5.50 -6.83
N HIS A 168 -19.52 -5.46 -5.53
CA HIS A 168 -20.41 -4.97 -4.45
C HIS A 168 -20.45 -3.44 -4.29
N GLY A 169 -19.81 -2.69 -5.18
CA GLY A 169 -19.72 -1.25 -5.10
C GLY A 169 -18.32 -0.76 -5.39
N THR A 170 -18.15 -0.05 -6.50
CA THR A 170 -16.81 0.42 -6.91
C THR A 170 -16.24 1.42 -5.92
N ARG A 171 -17.05 2.33 -5.38
CA ARG A 171 -16.60 3.31 -4.37
C ARG A 171 -16.24 2.62 -3.05
N PHE A 172 -17.07 1.68 -2.61
CA PHE A 172 -16.79 0.87 -1.43
C PHE A 172 -15.45 0.12 -1.57
N ALA A 173 -15.23 -0.54 -2.70
CA ALA A 173 -14.00 -1.28 -2.97
C ALA A 173 -12.76 -0.38 -2.95
N ILE A 174 -12.79 0.77 -3.65
CA ILE A 174 -11.69 1.73 -3.67
C ILE A 174 -11.36 2.21 -2.25
N LEU A 175 -12.37 2.62 -1.48
CA LEU A 175 -12.17 3.16 -0.14
C LEU A 175 -11.67 2.10 0.85
N LEU A 176 -12.24 0.90 0.83
CA LEU A 176 -11.83 -0.18 1.74
C LEU A 176 -10.41 -0.67 1.42
N VAL A 177 -10.08 -0.88 0.14
CA VAL A 177 -8.72 -1.27 -0.27
C VAL A 177 -7.72 -0.18 0.09
N SER A 178 -8.06 1.09 -0.13
CA SER A 178 -7.18 2.21 0.22
C SER A 178 -6.97 2.32 1.73
N PHE A 179 -8.01 2.12 2.52
CA PHE A 179 -7.92 2.13 3.97
C PHE A 179 -7.07 0.96 4.50
N LEU A 180 -7.33 -0.27 4.05
CA LEU A 180 -6.57 -1.44 4.47
C LEU A 180 -5.09 -1.40 4.04
N PHE A 181 -4.80 -0.76 2.89
CA PHE A 181 -3.44 -0.49 2.46
C PHE A 181 -2.77 0.55 3.37
N ALA A 182 -3.46 1.66 3.62
CA ALA A 182 -2.96 2.75 4.46
C ALA A 182 -2.61 2.31 5.87
N ILE A 183 -3.44 1.50 6.53
CA ILE A 183 -3.16 1.01 7.88
C ILE A 183 -1.93 0.11 7.96
N GLY A 184 -1.41 -0.40 6.84
CA GLY A 184 -0.15 -1.16 6.80
C GLY A 184 1.11 -0.29 6.75
N HIS A 185 0.97 1.03 6.66
CA HIS A 185 2.11 1.95 6.54
C HIS A 185 2.46 2.60 7.89
N PRO A 186 3.76 2.84 8.16
CA PRO A 186 4.23 3.37 9.44
C PRO A 186 3.80 4.82 9.67
N GLY A 187 3.34 5.09 10.89
CA GLY A 187 3.00 6.43 11.37
C GLY A 187 1.74 7.06 10.73
N PRO A 188 1.11 8.03 11.41
CA PRO A 188 -0.15 8.64 10.93
C PRO A 188 0.03 9.39 9.59
N PHE A 189 1.22 9.93 9.36
CA PHE A 189 1.58 10.65 8.15
C PHE A 189 1.78 9.73 6.95
N GLY A 190 2.48 8.61 7.14
CA GLY A 190 2.61 7.56 6.14
C GLY A 190 1.26 6.96 5.76
N MET A 191 0.41 6.68 6.75
CA MET A 191 -0.96 6.18 6.52
C MET A 191 -1.79 7.15 5.65
N LEU A 192 -1.78 8.46 5.95
CA LEU A 192 -2.56 9.43 5.18
C LEU A 192 -2.07 9.53 3.73
N SER A 193 -0.75 9.58 3.54
CA SER A 193 -0.13 9.59 2.21
C SER A 193 -0.50 8.33 1.40
N ALA A 194 -0.33 7.16 2.01
CA ALA A 194 -0.65 5.86 1.41
C ALA A 194 -2.14 5.71 1.06
N PHE A 195 -3.04 6.25 1.90
CA PHE A 195 -4.48 6.26 1.62
C PHE A 195 -4.79 7.01 0.33
N ILE A 196 -4.27 8.23 0.20
CA ILE A 196 -4.52 9.10 -0.94
C ILE A 196 -3.89 8.53 -2.22
N GLY A 197 -2.63 8.08 -2.16
CA GLY A 197 -1.96 7.41 -3.27
C GLY A 197 -2.71 6.14 -3.71
N SER A 198 -3.18 5.34 -2.76
CA SER A 198 -3.93 4.11 -3.05
C SER A 198 -5.25 4.38 -3.80
N ILE A 199 -5.96 5.47 -3.48
CA ILE A 199 -7.16 5.87 -4.22
C ILE A 199 -6.82 6.09 -5.70
N LEU A 200 -5.73 6.81 -5.99
CA LEU A 200 -5.28 7.06 -7.35
C LEU A 200 -4.93 5.74 -8.06
N MET A 201 -4.15 4.87 -7.41
CA MET A 201 -3.76 3.56 -7.96
C MET A 201 -4.97 2.67 -8.25
N CYS A 202 -5.97 2.64 -7.38
CA CYS A 202 -7.19 1.87 -7.63
C CYS A 202 -7.91 2.34 -8.90
N HIS A 203 -8.01 3.65 -9.15
CA HIS A 203 -8.60 4.18 -10.37
C HIS A 203 -7.77 3.82 -11.63
N ILE A 204 -6.44 3.85 -11.53
CA ILE A 204 -5.54 3.46 -12.62
C ILE A 204 -5.75 1.99 -12.98
N VAL A 205 -5.78 1.08 -11.98
CA VAL A 205 -6.02 -0.35 -12.23
C VAL A 205 -7.40 -0.60 -12.81
N LEU A 206 -8.45 0.08 -12.32
CA LEU A 206 -9.79 -0.05 -12.89
C LEU A 206 -9.88 0.50 -14.33
N TYR A 207 -9.08 1.49 -14.69
CA TYR A 207 -9.03 2.01 -16.06
C TYR A 207 -8.31 1.05 -17.01
N TYR A 208 -7.10 0.62 -16.64
CA TYR A 208 -6.27 -0.23 -17.50
C TYR A 208 -6.65 -1.71 -17.45
N GLN A 209 -7.38 -2.14 -16.42
CA GLN A 209 -7.62 -3.56 -16.09
C GLN A 209 -6.28 -4.33 -16.03
N SER A 210 -5.28 -3.71 -15.43
CA SER A 210 -3.91 -4.22 -15.32
C SER A 210 -3.21 -3.60 -14.11
N ILE A 211 -2.40 -4.38 -13.40
CA ILE A 211 -1.58 -3.91 -12.27
C ILE A 211 -0.18 -3.46 -12.69
N TRP A 212 0.28 -3.75 -13.91
CA TRP A 212 1.60 -3.29 -14.39
C TRP A 212 1.82 -1.77 -14.28
N PRO A 213 0.83 -0.90 -14.60
CA PRO A 213 1.01 0.54 -14.50
C PRO A 213 1.27 0.96 -13.05
N THR A 214 0.52 0.41 -12.11
CA THR A 214 0.63 0.77 -10.69
C THR A 214 1.85 0.14 -10.02
N ILE A 215 2.27 -1.06 -10.41
CA ILE A 215 3.58 -1.61 -10.01
C ILE A 215 4.70 -0.64 -10.42
N GLY A 216 4.71 -0.18 -11.67
CA GLY A 216 5.73 0.75 -12.15
C GLY A 216 5.74 2.08 -11.39
N ILE A 217 4.57 2.66 -11.13
CA ILE A 217 4.46 3.92 -10.38
C ILE A 217 4.90 3.71 -8.92
N HIS A 218 4.48 2.62 -8.28
CA HIS A 218 4.77 2.32 -6.88
C HIS A 218 6.26 2.00 -6.65
N VAL A 219 6.89 1.23 -7.55
CA VAL A 219 8.35 1.00 -7.52
C VAL A 219 9.11 2.33 -7.68
N LEU A 220 8.68 3.18 -8.62
CA LEU A 220 9.29 4.51 -8.78
C LEU A 220 9.08 5.39 -7.56
N HIS A 221 7.90 5.33 -6.94
CA HIS A 221 7.58 6.05 -5.72
C HIS A 221 8.54 5.67 -4.60
N ASN A 222 8.68 4.37 -4.32
CA ASN A 222 9.56 3.90 -3.25
C ASN A 222 11.03 4.22 -3.57
N ALA A 223 11.45 4.10 -4.83
CA ALA A 223 12.79 4.48 -5.25
C ALA A 223 13.11 5.96 -4.98
N LEU A 224 12.13 6.87 -5.06
CA LEU A 224 12.33 8.29 -4.75
C LEU A 224 12.74 8.52 -3.28
N GLY A 225 12.31 7.65 -2.37
CA GLY A 225 12.67 7.72 -0.94
C GLY A 225 14.13 7.44 -0.65
N TYR A 226 14.88 6.83 -1.58
CA TYR A 226 16.28 6.45 -1.40
C TYR A 226 17.28 7.36 -2.13
N PHE A 227 16.84 8.49 -2.69
CA PHE A 227 17.76 9.45 -3.32
C PHE A 227 18.51 10.28 -2.27
N PRO A 228 19.80 10.63 -2.50
CA PRO A 228 20.55 11.49 -1.59
C PRO A 228 19.89 12.86 -1.39
N ASP A 229 19.90 13.38 -0.17
CA ASP A 229 19.26 14.65 0.24
C ASP A 229 19.57 15.83 -0.69
N ALA A 230 20.81 15.94 -1.18
CA ALA A 230 21.24 17.00 -2.08
C ALA A 230 20.53 16.98 -3.44
N LEU A 231 20.21 15.79 -3.97
CA LEU A 231 19.41 15.64 -5.19
C LEU A 231 17.91 15.75 -4.88
N PHE A 232 17.49 15.39 -3.67
CA PHE A 232 16.10 15.39 -3.27
C PHE A 232 15.45 16.77 -3.43
N VAL A 233 16.12 17.86 -3.06
CA VAL A 233 15.57 19.23 -3.19
C VAL A 233 15.30 19.62 -4.65
N VAL A 234 16.24 19.32 -5.56
CA VAL A 234 16.08 19.64 -6.98
C VAL A 234 14.98 18.78 -7.61
N LEU A 235 14.96 17.48 -7.29
CA LEU A 235 13.92 16.55 -7.74
C LEU A 235 12.55 16.95 -7.18
N PHE A 236 12.48 17.38 -5.92
CA PHE A 236 11.26 17.85 -5.27
C PHE A 236 10.65 19.02 -6.03
N LEU A 237 11.44 20.07 -6.32
CA LEU A 237 10.96 21.23 -7.07
C LEU A 237 10.51 20.85 -8.49
N ALA A 238 11.28 19.99 -9.17
CA ALA A 238 10.92 19.50 -10.49
C ALA A 238 9.59 18.70 -10.47
N ILE A 239 9.44 17.77 -9.52
CA ILE A 239 8.22 16.97 -9.35
C ILE A 239 7.03 17.89 -9.06
N LEU A 240 7.18 18.90 -8.21
CA LEU A 240 6.11 19.85 -7.92
C LEU A 240 5.70 20.66 -9.16
N CYS A 241 6.67 21.13 -9.97
CA CYS A 241 6.38 21.81 -11.22
C CYS A 241 5.63 20.90 -12.22
N PHE A 242 6.09 19.67 -12.42
CA PHE A 242 5.42 18.71 -13.30
C PHE A 242 4.05 18.30 -12.77
N PHE A 243 3.92 18.11 -11.45
CA PHE A 243 2.66 17.84 -10.77
C PHE A 243 1.64 18.94 -11.08
N LEU A 244 2.00 20.21 -10.84
CA LEU A 244 1.13 21.36 -11.13
C LEU A 244 0.78 21.44 -12.61
N TYR A 245 1.74 21.24 -13.51
CA TYR A 245 1.49 21.21 -14.95
C TYR A 245 0.47 20.14 -15.34
N PHE A 246 0.64 18.89 -14.90
CA PHE A 246 -0.26 17.79 -15.23
C PHE A 246 -1.62 17.92 -14.53
N LEU A 247 -1.64 18.47 -13.32
CA LEU A 247 -2.87 18.79 -12.59
C LEU A 247 -3.71 19.82 -13.34
N ILE A 248 -3.09 20.93 -13.78
CA ILE A 248 -3.76 21.98 -14.56
C ILE A 248 -4.26 21.42 -15.89
N LYS A 249 -3.44 20.61 -16.58
CA LYS A 249 -3.82 20.02 -17.86
C LYS A 249 -5.03 19.08 -17.74
N GLY A 250 -5.19 18.42 -16.59
CA GLY A 250 -6.38 17.64 -16.29
C GLY A 250 -6.52 16.32 -17.06
N ASP A 251 -5.47 15.86 -17.74
CA ASP A 251 -5.46 14.58 -18.50
C ASP A 251 -5.86 13.39 -17.60
N TYR A 252 -5.56 13.48 -16.30
CA TYR A 252 -5.86 12.44 -15.30
C TYR A 252 -7.34 12.25 -15.02
N LYS A 253 -8.19 13.25 -15.30
CA LYS A 253 -9.63 13.20 -15.00
C LYS A 253 -10.34 12.03 -15.68
N LYS A 254 -9.78 11.52 -16.79
CA LYS A 254 -10.32 10.35 -17.48
C LYS A 254 -10.28 9.07 -16.65
N TYR A 255 -9.29 8.90 -15.77
CA TYR A 255 -9.17 7.72 -14.89
C TYR A 255 -10.27 7.69 -13.81
N PHE A 256 -10.88 8.84 -13.53
CA PHE A 256 -11.99 8.98 -12.57
C PHE A 256 -13.36 8.89 -13.25
N LYS A 257 -13.43 8.86 -14.58
CA LYS A 257 -14.65 8.75 -15.38
C LYS A 257 -14.93 7.30 -15.77
N LEU A 258 -14.98 6.43 -14.78
CA LEU A 258 -15.25 5.00 -14.97
C LEU A 258 -16.73 4.69 -14.69
N PRO A 259 -17.32 3.69 -15.36
CA PRO A 259 -18.62 3.17 -14.97
C PRO A 259 -18.51 2.59 -13.55
N MET A 260 -19.25 3.18 -12.62
CA MET A 260 -19.25 2.79 -11.21
C MET A 260 -20.41 1.84 -10.93
N VAL A 261 -20.12 0.71 -10.31
CA VAL A 261 -21.16 -0.13 -9.71
C VAL A 261 -21.65 0.57 -8.43
N PRO A 262 -22.97 0.78 -8.26
CA PRO A 262 -23.52 1.32 -7.02
C PRO A 262 -23.14 0.46 -5.82
N ASN A 263 -22.97 1.10 -4.67
CA ASN A 263 -22.68 0.36 -3.45
C ASN A 263 -23.86 -0.53 -3.05
N ASP A 264 -23.57 -1.77 -2.67
CA ASP A 264 -24.51 -2.61 -1.93
C ASP A 264 -24.95 -1.85 -0.67
N PRO A 265 -26.26 -1.77 -0.35
CA PRO A 265 -26.76 -1.04 0.82
C PRO A 265 -26.11 -1.48 2.14
N ASN A 266 -25.65 -2.72 2.24
CA ASN A 266 -25.06 -3.33 3.42
C ASN A 266 -23.53 -3.33 3.41
N CYS A 267 -22.85 -2.75 2.40
CA CYS A 267 -21.39 -2.79 2.27
C CYS A 267 -20.66 -2.29 3.52
N TRP A 268 -21.07 -1.15 4.06
CA TRP A 268 -20.45 -0.59 5.27
C TRP A 268 -20.80 -1.40 6.53
N ALA A 269 -22.05 -1.86 6.64
CA ALA A 269 -22.48 -2.70 7.75
C ALA A 269 -21.73 -4.05 7.80
N SER A 270 -21.30 -4.58 6.66
CA SER A 270 -20.52 -5.82 6.57
C SER A 270 -19.16 -5.76 7.29
N LEU A 271 -18.63 -4.54 7.47
CA LEU A 271 -17.37 -4.28 8.17
C LEU A 271 -17.53 -4.24 9.69
N VAL A 272 -18.73 -3.95 10.17
CA VAL A 272 -19.01 -3.72 11.60
C VAL A 272 -19.27 -5.06 12.29
N SER A 273 -18.18 -5.69 12.74
CA SER A 273 -18.24 -6.84 13.64
C SER A 273 -17.08 -6.77 14.63
N PRO A 274 -17.25 -7.21 15.89
CA PRO A 274 -16.22 -7.05 16.93
C PRO A 274 -14.84 -7.54 16.50
N GLY A 275 -14.76 -8.73 15.88
CA GLY A 275 -13.48 -9.28 15.42
C GLY A 275 -12.78 -8.45 14.34
N LYS A 276 -13.53 -7.86 13.40
CA LYS A 276 -12.94 -7.00 12.34
C LYS A 276 -12.46 -5.67 12.90
N ILE A 277 -13.23 -5.09 13.83
CA ILE A 277 -12.85 -3.84 14.50
C ILE A 277 -11.58 -4.06 15.31
N ILE A 278 -11.52 -5.14 16.11
CA ILE A 278 -10.31 -5.50 16.88
C ILE A 278 -9.12 -5.69 15.94
N LEU A 279 -9.28 -6.39 14.82
CA LEU A 279 -8.20 -6.55 13.83
C LEU A 279 -7.71 -5.20 13.33
N VAL A 280 -8.60 -4.32 12.88
CA VAL A 280 -8.21 -2.99 12.36
C VAL A 280 -7.48 -2.18 13.43
N LEU A 281 -7.95 -2.20 14.67
CA LEU A 281 -7.29 -1.51 15.78
C LEU A 281 -5.89 -2.07 16.05
N LEU A 282 -5.73 -3.39 16.05
CA LEU A 282 -4.42 -4.04 16.21
C LEU A 282 -3.46 -3.66 15.09
N LEU A 283 -3.94 -3.64 13.84
CA LEU A 283 -3.14 -3.21 12.69
C LEU A 283 -2.73 -1.73 12.80
N MET A 284 -3.66 -0.86 13.19
CA MET A 284 -3.36 0.55 13.41
C MET A 284 -2.34 0.76 14.54
N ILE A 285 -2.49 0.05 15.66
CA ILE A 285 -1.53 0.14 16.77
C ILE A 285 -0.15 -0.35 16.34
N SER A 286 -0.09 -1.49 15.64
CA SER A 286 1.18 -2.02 15.09
C SER A 286 1.89 -0.97 14.24
N SER A 287 1.17 -0.33 13.33
CA SER A 287 1.74 0.67 12.41
C SER A 287 2.12 1.99 13.09
N LEU A 288 1.55 2.29 14.25
CA LEU A 288 1.93 3.45 15.06
C LEU A 288 3.13 3.18 15.98
N VAL A 289 3.37 1.91 16.34
CA VAL A 289 4.45 1.50 17.25
C VAL A 289 5.74 1.16 16.50
N VAL A 290 5.62 0.68 15.26
CA VAL A 290 6.76 0.28 14.40
C VAL A 290 7.26 1.44 13.51
N GLY A 291 6.53 2.55 13.46
CA GLY A 291 6.86 3.73 12.65
C GLY A 291 7.57 4.86 13.39
#